data_AF-A0A7V1LHJ5-F1
#
_entry.id   AF-A0A7V1LHJ5-F1
#
_cell.length_a   1.000
_cell.length_b   1.000
_cell.length_c   1.000
_cell.angle_alpha   90.00
_cell.angle_beta   90.00
_cell.angle_gamma   90.00
#
_symmetry.space_group_name_H-M   'P 1'
#
loop_
_entity.id
_entity.type
_entity.pdbx_description
1 polymer ?
#
loop_
_entity_poly.entity_id
_entity_poly.type
_entity_poly.pdbx_seq_one_letter_code
_entity_poly.pdbx_strand_id
1 'polypeptide(L)'
;VISDSATLAILGYVFYNIVYAGFSYPLGKLSDKYGKKKIYSGGLLIFSVVYLGFATLESVYIIWALFALYGIYAAATEGIVKAWITDLIPDEFRGSAIGLLTMFSSLAIMLGSFLAGVLWDQFGAEAPFLISSGISFVIVIIMMLSKKL
;
A
#
# COMPACT_ATOMS: atom_id res chain seq x y z
N VAL A 1 18.32 -5.57 -26.66
CA VAL A 1 17.27 -4.51 -26.69
C VAL A 1 16.18 -4.73 -25.62
N ILE A 2 15.93 -5.96 -25.14
CA ILE A 2 14.97 -6.25 -24.03
C ILE A 2 15.60 -6.07 -22.62
N SER A 3 16.88 -5.71 -22.52
CA SER A 3 17.61 -5.67 -21.23
C SER A 3 17.32 -4.44 -20.38
N ASP A 4 17.28 -3.23 -20.94
CA ASP A 4 17.30 -2.01 -20.12
C ASP A 4 16.00 -1.79 -19.32
N SER A 5 14.83 -1.98 -19.94
CA SER A 5 13.55 -1.79 -19.24
C SER A 5 13.31 -2.84 -18.15
N ALA A 6 13.73 -4.09 -18.38
CA ALA A 6 13.65 -5.16 -17.39
C ALA A 6 14.59 -4.90 -16.21
N THR A 7 15.82 -4.46 -16.48
CA THR A 7 16.78 -4.07 -15.44
C THR A 7 16.26 -2.90 -14.61
N LEU A 8 15.66 -1.88 -15.23
CA LEU A 8 15.05 -0.75 -14.50
C LEU A 8 13.89 -1.20 -13.60
N ALA A 9 13.02 -2.09 -14.08
CA ALA A 9 11.94 -2.63 -13.26
C ALA A 9 12.47 -3.44 -12.06
N ILE A 10 13.49 -4.26 -12.27
CA ILE A 10 14.15 -5.02 -11.19
C ILE A 10 14.79 -4.07 -10.19
N LEU A 11 15.53 -3.05 -10.64
CA LEU A 11 16.14 -2.06 -9.76
C LEU A 11 15.09 -1.27 -8.98
N GLY A 12 13.97 -0.90 -9.59
CA GLY A 12 12.83 -0.28 -8.92
C GLY A 12 12.25 -1.17 -7.82
N TYR A 13 12.08 -2.46 -8.10
CA TYR A 13 11.61 -3.45 -7.12
C TYR A 13 12.61 -3.64 -5.97
N VAL A 14 13.91 -3.74 -6.25
CA VAL A 14 14.96 -3.84 -5.23
C VAL A 14 14.97 -2.57 -4.37
N PHE A 15 14.91 -1.40 -4.99
CA PHE A 15 14.88 -0.12 -4.29
C PHE A 15 13.67 0.01 -3.37
N TYR A 16 12.47 -0.34 -3.86
CA TYR A 16 11.26 -0.46 -3.06
C TYR A 16 11.46 -1.35 -1.84
N ASN A 17 12.03 -2.56 -2.02
CA ASN A 17 12.26 -3.49 -0.91
C ASN A 17 13.28 -2.98 0.10
N ILE A 18 14.33 -2.28 -0.33
CA ILE A 18 15.31 -1.66 0.57
C ILE A 18 14.63 -0.59 1.42
N VAL A 19 13.83 0.28 0.81
CA VAL A 19 13.09 1.31 1.56
C VAL A 19 12.07 0.66 2.50
N TYR A 20 11.30 -0.30 2.01
CA TYR A 20 10.36 -1.08 2.81
C TYR A 20 11.05 -1.70 4.04
N ALA A 21 12.15 -2.41 3.86
CA ALA A 21 12.90 -3.05 4.94
C ALA A 21 13.47 -2.02 5.93
N GLY A 22 14.05 -0.92 5.43
CA GLY A 22 14.63 0.13 6.25
C GLY A 22 13.60 0.87 7.11
N PHE A 23 12.37 1.05 6.60
CA PHE A 23 11.29 1.76 7.29
C PHE A 23 10.35 0.86 8.09
N SER A 24 10.33 -0.45 7.84
CA SER A 24 9.45 -1.40 8.54
C SER A 24 9.65 -1.40 10.05
N TYR A 25 10.90 -1.43 10.52
CA TYR A 25 11.20 -1.38 11.96
C TYR A 25 10.80 -0.04 12.63
N PRO A 26 11.24 1.13 12.13
CA PRO A 26 10.90 2.40 12.77
C PRO A 26 9.39 2.70 12.71
N LEU A 27 8.71 2.42 11.60
CA LEU A 27 7.27 2.62 11.49
C LEU A 27 6.47 1.63 12.34
N GLY A 28 6.93 0.38 12.45
CA GLY A 28 6.36 -0.59 13.39
C GLY A 28 6.41 -0.07 14.82
N LYS A 29 7.59 0.35 15.29
CA LYS A 29 7.77 0.94 16.64
C LYS A 29 6.94 2.22 16.83
N LEU A 30 6.84 3.05 15.78
CA LEU A 30 6.02 4.26 15.81
C LEU A 30 4.53 3.92 15.94
N SER A 31 4.08 2.84 15.31
CA SER A 31 2.70 2.35 15.36
C SER A 31 2.32 1.83 16.73
N ASP A 32 3.24 1.16 17.42
CA ASP A 32 3.02 0.71 18.79
C ASP A 32 2.96 1.88 19.77
N LYS A 33 3.72 2.95 19.52
CA LYS A 33 3.74 4.15 20.37
C LYS A 33 2.55 5.09 20.16
N TYR A 34 2.19 5.38 18.90
CA TYR A 34 1.19 6.40 18.56
C TYR A 34 -0.19 5.82 18.20
N GLY A 35 -0.28 4.49 18.09
CA GLY A 35 -1.47 3.74 17.72
C GLY A 35 -1.44 3.28 16.27
N LYS A 36 -1.70 1.98 16.08
CA LYS A 36 -1.67 1.28 14.79
C LYS A 36 -2.57 1.93 13.74
N LYS A 37 -3.78 2.34 14.15
CA LYS A 37 -4.72 3.07 13.30
C LYS A 37 -4.14 4.33 12.65
N LYS A 38 -3.46 5.18 13.44
CA LYS A 38 -2.95 6.47 12.94
C LYS A 38 -1.85 6.27 11.91
N ILE A 39 -0.93 5.33 12.16
CA ILE A 39 0.16 5.05 11.23
C ILE A 39 -0.38 4.37 9.96
N TYR A 40 -1.33 3.45 10.09
CA TYR A 40 -1.98 2.81 8.95
C TYR A 40 -2.71 3.83 8.06
N SER A 41 -3.50 4.74 8.66
CA SER A 41 -4.14 5.82 7.91
C SER A 41 -3.13 6.77 7.25
N GLY A 42 -2.02 7.07 7.92
CA GLY A 42 -0.92 7.83 7.33
C GLY A 42 -0.29 7.13 6.12
N GLY A 43 -0.11 5.80 6.18
CA GLY A 43 0.32 4.99 5.06
C GLY A 43 -0.65 5.09 3.87
N LEU A 44 -1.96 4.96 4.11
CA LEU A 44 -2.97 5.10 3.05
C LEU A 44 -3.00 6.50 2.41
N LEU A 45 -2.70 7.56 3.17
CA LEU A 45 -2.51 8.90 2.60
C LEU A 45 -1.32 8.94 1.64
N ILE A 46 -0.20 8.35 2.04
CA ILE A 46 0.99 8.24 1.17
C ILE A 46 0.62 7.46 -0.10
N PHE A 47 -0.11 6.35 0.03
CA PHE A 47 -0.60 5.59 -1.13
C PHE A 47 -1.43 6.46 -2.09
N SER A 48 -2.39 7.23 -1.57
CA SER A 48 -3.19 8.13 -2.41
C SER A 48 -2.34 9.14 -3.16
N VAL A 49 -1.37 9.78 -2.50
CA VAL A 49 -0.47 10.75 -3.13
C VAL A 49 0.42 10.07 -4.18
N VAL A 50 0.93 8.88 -3.87
CA VAL A 50 1.79 8.12 -4.78
C VAL A 50 1.05 7.74 -6.06
N TYR A 51 -0.17 7.21 -5.93
CA TYR A 51 -0.97 6.80 -7.07
C TYR A 51 -1.45 8.00 -7.90
N LEU A 52 -1.73 9.13 -7.26
CA LEU A 52 -2.00 10.39 -7.98
C LEU A 52 -0.76 10.85 -8.78
N GLY A 53 0.43 10.71 -8.19
CA GLY A 53 1.70 11.00 -8.87
C GLY A 53 1.92 10.10 -10.08
N PHE A 54 1.67 8.79 -9.96
CA PHE A 54 1.77 7.86 -11.09
C PHE A 54 0.80 8.16 -12.23
N ALA A 55 -0.37 8.74 -11.92
CA ALA A 55 -1.35 9.12 -12.94
C ALA A 55 -1.00 10.41 -13.71
N THR A 56 -0.14 11.28 -13.15
CA THR A 56 0.02 12.66 -13.66
C THR A 56 1.45 13.02 -14.03
N LEU A 57 2.45 12.25 -13.60
CA LEU A 57 3.86 12.60 -13.71
C LEU A 57 4.65 11.52 -14.47
N GLU A 58 5.23 11.91 -15.61
CA GLU A 58 5.98 10.99 -16.50
C GLU A 58 7.51 11.06 -16.31
N SER A 59 7.99 11.84 -15.34
CA SER A 59 9.44 12.03 -15.13
C SER A 59 10.08 10.85 -14.40
N VAL A 60 11.16 10.31 -14.95
CA VAL A 60 11.94 9.21 -14.36
C VAL A 60 12.38 9.51 -12.92
N TYR A 61 12.84 10.72 -12.63
CA TYR A 61 13.27 11.10 -11.27
C TYR A 61 12.10 11.09 -10.28
N ILE A 62 10.91 11.50 -10.73
CA ILE A 62 9.70 11.49 -9.92
C ILE A 62 9.26 10.05 -9.68
N ILE A 63 9.33 9.18 -10.67
CA ILE A 63 9.01 7.75 -10.52
C ILE A 63 9.85 7.11 -9.43
N TRP A 64 11.17 7.35 -9.39
CA TRP A 64 12.02 6.85 -8.30
C TRP A 64 11.60 7.38 -6.92
N ALA A 65 11.25 8.66 -6.81
CA ALA A 65 10.74 9.23 -5.57
C ALA A 65 9.39 8.59 -5.16
N LEU A 66 8.50 8.33 -6.12
CA LEU A 66 7.22 7.65 -5.89
C LEU A 66 7.44 6.20 -5.43
N PHE A 67 8.42 5.48 -5.98
CA PHE A 67 8.81 4.14 -5.50
C PHE A 67 9.32 4.15 -4.06
N ALA A 68 10.11 5.17 -3.66
CA ALA A 68 10.52 5.32 -2.27
C ALA A 68 9.31 5.53 -1.35
N LEU A 69 8.41 6.45 -1.72
CA LEU A 69 7.18 6.69 -0.96
C LEU A 69 6.29 5.44 -0.91
N TYR A 70 6.23 4.67 -1.99
CA TYR A 70 5.50 3.40 -2.04
C TYR A 70 6.08 2.37 -1.05
N GLY A 71 7.40 2.29 -0.94
CA GLY A 71 8.08 1.47 0.08
C GLY A 71 7.73 1.88 1.51
N ILE A 72 7.66 3.19 1.77
CA ILE A 72 7.24 3.74 3.07
C ILE A 72 5.77 3.39 3.35
N TYR A 73 4.88 3.52 2.37
CA TYR A 73 3.48 3.10 2.48
C TYR A 73 3.37 1.61 2.87
N ALA A 74 4.07 0.73 2.15
CA ALA A 74 4.03 -0.70 2.43
C ALA A 74 4.52 -1.01 3.85
N ALA A 75 5.59 -0.34 4.28
CA ALA A 75 6.14 -0.46 5.64
C ALA A 75 5.14 0.04 6.71
N ALA A 76 4.36 1.07 6.38
CA ALA A 76 3.32 1.64 7.25
C ALA A 76 2.01 0.83 7.27
N THR A 77 1.86 -0.21 6.44
CA THR A 77 0.59 -0.93 6.29
C THR A 77 0.72 -2.43 6.50
N GLU A 78 1.57 -3.13 5.75
CA GLU A 78 1.60 -4.60 5.72
C GLU A 78 1.91 -5.25 7.07
N GLY A 79 2.92 -4.72 7.79
CA GLY A 79 3.26 -5.20 9.13
C GLY A 79 2.25 -4.75 10.18
N ILE A 80 1.77 -3.52 10.06
CA ILE A 80 0.91 -2.87 11.06
C ILE A 80 -0.48 -3.49 11.09
N VAL A 81 -1.08 -3.82 9.93
CA VAL A 81 -2.40 -4.46 9.88
C VAL A 81 -2.39 -5.85 10.50
N LYS A 82 -1.32 -6.62 10.27
CA LYS A 82 -1.12 -7.95 10.87
C LYS A 82 -0.96 -7.86 12.38
N ALA A 83 -0.14 -6.92 12.86
CA ALA A 83 -0.01 -6.68 14.30
C ALA A 83 -1.33 -6.21 14.92
N TRP A 84 -2.07 -5.35 14.21
CA TRP A 84 -3.32 -4.81 14.72
C TRP A 84 -4.40 -5.87 14.87
N ILE A 85 -4.55 -6.77 13.89
CA ILE A 85 -5.54 -7.86 14.01
C ILE A 85 -5.16 -8.86 15.11
N THR A 86 -3.87 -9.13 15.33
CA THR A 86 -3.42 -10.06 16.37
C THR A 86 -3.53 -9.51 17.79
N ASP A 87 -3.56 -8.19 17.95
CA ASP A 87 -3.80 -7.54 19.25
C ASP A 87 -5.27 -7.64 19.69
N LEU A 88 -6.19 -7.77 18.72
CA LEU A 88 -7.63 -7.80 18.95
C LEU A 88 -8.19 -9.21 19.18
N ILE A 89 -7.38 -10.24 18.92
CA ILE A 89 -7.81 -11.63 18.86
C ILE A 89 -6.99 -12.47 19.86
N PRO A 90 -7.62 -13.42 20.58
CA PRO A 90 -6.91 -14.31 21.49
C PRO A 90 -5.79 -15.09 20.79
N ASP A 91 -4.73 -15.41 21.55
CA ASP A 91 -3.51 -16.05 21.04
C ASP A 91 -3.79 -17.32 20.22
N GLU A 92 -4.76 -18.12 20.67
CA GLU A 92 -5.23 -19.38 20.06
C GLU A 92 -5.72 -19.20 18.62
N PHE A 93 -6.26 -18.03 18.28
CA PHE A 93 -6.89 -17.75 16.98
C PHE A 93 -6.08 -16.82 16.08
N ARG A 94 -4.90 -16.36 16.51
CA ARG A 94 -4.06 -15.43 15.73
C ARG A 94 -3.68 -15.97 14.36
N GLY A 95 -3.35 -17.27 14.28
CA GLY A 95 -3.02 -17.93 13.01
C GLY A 95 -4.19 -17.90 12.03
N SER A 96 -5.39 -18.24 12.50
CA SER A 96 -6.63 -18.19 11.70
C SER A 96 -6.98 -16.76 11.27
N ALA A 97 -6.78 -15.78 12.15
CA ALA A 97 -7.04 -14.38 11.84
C ALA A 97 -6.14 -13.85 10.72
N ILE A 98 -4.83 -14.12 10.79
CA ILE A 98 -3.89 -13.76 9.72
C ILE A 98 -4.20 -14.54 8.43
N GLY A 99 -4.61 -15.81 8.55
CA GLY A 99 -5.04 -16.62 7.42
C GLY A 99 -6.23 -16.01 6.69
N LEU A 100 -7.28 -15.62 7.42
CA LEU A 100 -8.45 -14.94 6.86
C LEU A 100 -8.09 -13.58 6.25
N LEU A 101 -7.28 -12.77 6.95
CA LEU A 101 -6.79 -11.50 6.42
C LEU A 101 -6.10 -11.70 5.06
N THR A 102 -5.22 -12.70 4.97
CA THR A 102 -4.48 -13.01 3.73
C THR A 102 -5.41 -13.53 2.65
N MET A 103 -6.39 -14.39 2.98
CA MET A 103 -7.38 -14.90 2.04
C MET A 103 -8.20 -13.76 1.42
N PHE A 104 -8.78 -12.89 2.24
CA PHE A 104 -9.56 -11.75 1.77
C PHE A 104 -8.70 -10.75 1.00
N SER A 105 -7.46 -10.52 1.43
CA SER A 105 -6.53 -9.65 0.70
C SER A 105 -6.22 -10.21 -0.69
N SER A 106 -5.95 -11.51 -0.80
CA SER A 106 -5.72 -12.16 -2.10
C SER A 106 -6.94 -12.09 -3.01
N LEU A 107 -8.14 -12.29 -2.48
CA LEU A 107 -9.38 -12.11 -3.24
C LEU A 107 -9.56 -10.66 -3.71
N ALA A 108 -9.30 -9.68 -2.84
CA ALA A 108 -9.36 -8.27 -3.19
C ALA A 108 -8.32 -7.90 -4.25
N ILE A 109 -7.09 -8.41 -4.17
CA ILE A 109 -6.04 -8.21 -5.17
C ILE A 109 -6.46 -8.82 -6.52
N MET A 110 -7.07 -10.00 -6.52
CA MET A 110 -7.55 -10.65 -7.74
C MET A 110 -8.64 -9.81 -8.41
N LEU A 111 -9.68 -9.43 -7.66
CA LEU A 111 -10.78 -8.60 -8.18
C LEU A 111 -10.28 -7.21 -8.59
N GLY A 112 -9.40 -6.60 -7.80
CA GLY A 112 -8.79 -5.30 -8.08
C GLY A 112 -7.95 -5.33 -9.36
N SER A 113 -7.14 -6.37 -9.55
CA SER A 113 -6.34 -6.55 -10.77
C SER A 113 -7.22 -6.71 -12.01
N PHE A 114 -8.31 -7.47 -11.91
CA PHE A 114 -9.27 -7.63 -13.00
C PHE A 114 -9.93 -6.28 -13.36
N LEU A 115 -10.44 -5.55 -12.37
CA LEU A 115 -11.04 -4.23 -12.58
C LEU A 115 -10.03 -3.22 -13.12
N ALA A 116 -8.79 -3.23 -12.62
CA ALA A 116 -7.72 -2.37 -13.10
C ALA A 116 -7.38 -2.64 -14.57
N GLY A 117 -7.35 -3.91 -14.99
CA GLY A 117 -7.15 -4.28 -16.40
C GLY A 117 -8.28 -3.76 -17.29
N VAL A 118 -9.54 -3.97 -16.90
CA VAL A 118 -10.70 -3.46 -17.66
C VAL A 118 -10.68 -1.93 -17.76
N LEU A 119 -10.34 -1.25 -16.67
CA LEU A 119 -10.21 0.21 -16.65
C LEU A 119 -9.05 0.69 -17.54
N TRP A 120 -7.93 -0.02 -17.52
CA TRP A 120 -6.78 0.28 -18.36
C TRP A 120 -7.14 0.18 -19.85
N ASP A 121 -7.82 -0.88 -20.25
CA ASP A 121 -8.17 -1.13 -21.65
C ASP A 121 -9.21 -0.13 -22.18
N GLN A 122 -10.15 0.33 -21.34
CA GLN A 122 -11.22 1.24 -21.78
C GLN A 122 -10.90 2.72 -21.61
N PHE A 123 -10.16 3.09 -20.56
CA PHE A 123 -9.93 4.48 -20.15
C PHE A 123 -8.44 4.87 -20.11
N GLY A 124 -7.54 3.94 -20.43
CA GLY A 124 -6.09 4.16 -20.43
C GLY A 124 -5.43 3.94 -19.08
N ALA A 125 -4.09 4.06 -19.08
CA ALA A 125 -3.24 3.75 -17.94
C ALA A 125 -3.53 4.60 -16.69
N GLU A 126 -3.99 5.83 -16.87
CA GLU A 126 -4.22 6.79 -15.77
C GLU A 126 -5.43 6.43 -14.91
N ALA A 127 -6.47 5.83 -15.51
CA ALA A 127 -7.75 5.60 -14.83
C ALA A 127 -7.65 4.67 -13.60
N PRO A 128 -6.98 3.51 -13.67
CA PRO A 128 -6.75 2.66 -12.50
C PRO A 128 -6.03 3.40 -11.35
N PHE A 129 -5.05 4.24 -11.68
CA PHE A 129 -4.28 4.98 -10.68
C PHE A 129 -5.12 6.07 -10.01
N LEU A 130 -5.87 6.87 -10.78
CA LEU A 130 -6.76 7.91 -10.24
C LEU A 130 -7.87 7.33 -9.37
N ILE A 131 -8.51 6.25 -9.82
CA ILE A 131 -9.57 5.58 -9.06
C ILE A 131 -9.03 5.01 -7.75
N SER A 132 -7.88 4.33 -7.79
CA SER A 132 -7.25 3.77 -6.59
C SER A 132 -6.85 4.86 -5.59
N SER A 133 -6.31 5.98 -6.10
CA SER A 133 -5.98 7.16 -5.27
C SER A 133 -7.22 7.72 -4.56
N GLY A 134 -8.30 7.90 -5.31
CA GLY A 134 -9.57 8.40 -4.80
C GLY A 134 -10.21 7.48 -3.76
N ILE A 135 -10.25 6.17 -4.04
CA ILE A 135 -10.78 5.17 -3.09
C ILE A 135 -9.97 5.19 -1.79
N SER A 136 -8.64 5.15 -1.87
CA SER A 136 -7.78 5.21 -0.69
C SER A 136 -7.99 6.49 0.10
N PHE A 137 -8.18 7.63 -0.57
CA PHE A 137 -8.42 8.91 0.09
C PHE A 137 -9.75 8.92 0.85
N VAL A 138 -10.80 8.36 0.25
CA VAL A 138 -12.10 8.18 0.92
C VAL A 138 -11.97 7.26 2.13
N ILE A 139 -11.23 6.16 2.02
CA ILE A 139 -10.98 5.25 3.15
C ILE A 139 -10.26 5.98 4.29
N VAL A 140 -9.26 6.80 3.99
CA VAL A 140 -8.59 7.63 5.02
C VAL A 140 -9.59 8.52 5.73
N ILE A 141 -10.44 9.24 4.99
CA ILE A 141 -11.45 10.14 5.58
C ILE A 141 -12.36 9.34 6.51
N ILE A 142 -12.86 8.19 6.07
CA ILE A 142 -13.72 7.32 6.88
C ILE A 142 -12.98 6.84 8.13
N MET A 143 -11.72 6.43 8.01
CA MET A 143 -10.89 6.01 9.15
C MET A 143 -10.67 7.14 10.17
N MET A 144 -10.48 8.38 9.71
CA MET A 144 -10.31 9.54 10.58
C MET A 144 -11.62 9.94 11.28
N LEU A 145 -12.77 9.81 10.60
CA LEU A 145 -14.09 10.10 11.15
C LEU A 145 -14.57 9.01 12.12
N SER A 146 -14.18 7.75 11.91
CA SER A 146 -14.53 6.65 12.80
C SER A 146 -13.74 6.76 14.12
N LYS A 147 -14.32 7.40 15.14
CA LYS A 147 -13.71 7.50 16.49
C LYS A 147 -13.60 6.15 17.23
N LYS A 148 -14.09 5.03 16.69
CA LYS A 148 -14.46 3.83 17.45
C LYS A 148 -14.03 2.48 16.86
N LEU A 149 -12.88 2.44 16.19
CA LEU A 149 -12.19 1.20 15.79
C LEU A 149 -10.76 1.30 16.28
#